data_AF-A0A951EY10-F1
#
_entry.id   AF-A0A951EY10-F1
#
_cell.length_a   1.000
_cell.length_b   1.000
_cell.length_c   1.000
_cell.angle_alpha   90.00
_cell.angle_beta   90.00
_cell.angle_gamma   90.00
#
_symmetry.space_group_name_H-M   'P 1'
#
loop_
_entity.id
_entity.type
_entity.pdbx_description
1 polymer ?
#
loop_
_entity_poly.entity_id
_entity_poly.type
_entity_poly.pdbx_seq_one_letter_code
_entity_poly.pdbx_strand_id
1 'polypeptide(L)'
;MLVGQFNPAEVKQLATELFGNWKSATAYRRIESAYQKTEPGSLKIETPDKQNATLLAGMQMRISDEDPDYPAMELANYMLGGSFGSRLVHRIREREGLSYGVRSGFQAPTKMDSGDFTASIIAAPQNVPKAEASLKDELASALNVGFSAEEVAAAKKALLEEELVSRSQDQTLARLLSARERFARTMKFDEAFESKIAALTADQVNAAVKRHLDPAGLVIVEAGDFKKAGVLQ
;
A
#
# COMPACT_ATOMS: atom_id res chain seq x y z
N MET A 1 6.33 -13.58 18.14
CA MET A 1 7.74 -13.16 18.10
C MET A 1 7.99 -12.23 19.27
N LEU A 2 9.19 -12.27 19.85
CA LEU A 2 9.59 -11.44 21.00
C LEU A 2 10.82 -10.64 20.60
N VAL A 3 10.80 -9.32 20.84
CA VAL A 3 11.91 -8.39 20.57
C VAL A 3 12.01 -7.45 21.76
N GLY A 4 13.22 -7.15 22.21
CA GLY A 4 13.50 -6.29 23.36
C GLY A 4 14.36 -6.98 24.42
N GLN A 5 14.34 -6.44 25.63
CA GLN A 5 15.14 -6.94 26.75
C GLN A 5 14.38 -8.01 27.53
N PHE A 6 14.78 -9.27 27.39
CA PHE A 6 14.23 -10.40 28.16
C PHE A 6 15.24 -11.54 28.24
N ASN A 7 15.06 -12.43 29.22
CA ASN A 7 15.80 -13.69 29.30
C ASN A 7 15.12 -14.75 28.42
N PRO A 8 15.77 -15.26 27.35
CA PRO A 8 15.15 -16.24 26.46
C PRO A 8 14.75 -17.54 27.16
N ALA A 9 15.49 -17.98 28.18
CA ALA A 9 15.19 -19.21 28.91
C ALA A 9 13.91 -19.09 29.73
N GLU A 10 13.75 -17.99 30.45
CA GLU A 10 12.56 -17.69 31.26
C GLU A 10 11.31 -17.56 30.38
N VAL A 11 11.41 -16.82 29.26
CA VAL A 11 10.27 -16.66 28.36
C VAL A 11 9.89 -17.97 27.68
N LYS A 12 10.87 -18.80 27.31
CA LYS A 12 10.60 -20.14 26.76
C LYS A 12 9.89 -21.03 27.79
N GLN A 13 10.32 -21.00 29.05
CA GLN A 13 9.67 -21.73 30.13
C GLN A 13 8.22 -21.27 30.30
N LEU A 14 7.99 -19.96 30.43
CA LEU A 14 6.65 -19.40 30.60
C LEU A 14 5.74 -19.68 29.40
N ALA A 15 6.25 -19.56 28.17
CA ALA A 15 5.48 -19.89 26.97
C ALA A 15 5.10 -21.37 26.93
N THR A 16 5.98 -22.26 27.38
CA THR A 16 5.68 -23.70 27.49
C THR A 16 4.64 -23.97 28.56
N GLU A 17 4.72 -23.32 29.71
CA GLU A 17 3.73 -23.43 30.79
C GLU A 17 2.35 -22.95 30.35
N LEU A 18 2.27 -21.78 29.73
CA LEU A 18 1.01 -21.16 29.34
C LEU A 18 0.38 -21.80 28.10
N PHE A 19 1.19 -22.21 27.12
CA PHE A 19 0.70 -22.61 25.79
C PHE A 19 1.14 -24.01 25.35
N GLY A 20 2.01 -24.71 26.08
CA GLY A 20 2.56 -26.00 25.64
C GLY A 20 1.52 -27.13 25.51
N ASN A 21 0.44 -27.05 26.29
CA ASN A 21 -0.68 -27.98 26.24
C ASN A 21 -1.85 -27.47 25.38
N TRP A 22 -1.72 -26.30 24.74
CA TRP A 22 -2.76 -25.74 23.91
C TRP A 22 -2.94 -26.57 22.64
N LYS A 23 -4.19 -26.95 22.35
CA LYS A 23 -4.58 -27.68 21.15
C LYS A 23 -5.73 -26.97 20.47
N SER A 24 -5.64 -26.80 19.16
CA SER A 24 -6.77 -26.36 18.35
C SER A 24 -7.72 -27.54 18.12
N ALA A 25 -9.02 -27.32 18.30
CA ALA A 25 -10.05 -28.30 17.95
C ALA A 25 -10.15 -28.54 16.43
N THR A 26 -9.63 -27.59 15.63
CA THR A 26 -9.74 -27.60 14.18
C THR A 26 -8.35 -27.50 13.55
N ALA A 27 -8.12 -28.30 12.50
CA ALA A 27 -6.90 -28.20 11.70
C ALA A 27 -6.84 -26.83 11.01
N TYR A 28 -5.65 -26.24 10.98
CA TYR A 28 -5.43 -25.01 10.23
C TYR A 28 -5.61 -25.27 8.72
N ARG A 29 -6.43 -24.45 8.08
CA ARG A 29 -6.50 -24.33 6.62
C ARG A 29 -6.35 -22.87 6.24
N ARG A 30 -5.48 -22.59 5.27
CA ARG A 30 -5.34 -21.25 4.71
C ARG A 30 -6.58 -20.90 3.89
N ILE A 31 -7.10 -19.69 4.09
CA ILE A 31 -8.09 -19.12 3.17
C ILE A 31 -7.32 -18.71 1.91
N GLU A 32 -7.72 -19.28 0.78
CA GLU A 32 -7.14 -18.96 -0.52
C GLU A 32 -7.85 -17.73 -1.10
N SER A 33 -7.07 -16.78 -1.60
CA SER A 33 -7.55 -15.60 -2.29
C SER A 33 -6.78 -15.53 -3.60
N ALA A 34 -7.29 -16.21 -4.63
CA ALA A 34 -6.75 -16.08 -5.98
C ALA A 34 -7.23 -14.75 -6.58
N TYR A 35 -6.44 -14.17 -7.47
CA TYR A 35 -6.86 -12.98 -8.21
C TYR A 35 -8.24 -13.18 -8.85
N GLN A 36 -9.12 -12.20 -8.66
CA GLN A 36 -10.41 -12.12 -9.34
C GLN A 36 -10.48 -10.77 -10.04
N LYS A 37 -10.90 -10.78 -11.30
CA LYS A 37 -11.14 -9.51 -11.98
C LYS A 37 -12.32 -8.82 -11.31
N THR A 38 -12.11 -7.59 -10.85
CA THR A 38 -13.17 -6.72 -10.36
C THR A 38 -13.64 -5.82 -11.48
N GLU A 39 -14.95 -5.74 -11.68
CA GLU A 39 -15.52 -4.77 -12.64
C GLU A 39 -15.38 -3.36 -12.07
N PRO A 40 -14.97 -2.37 -12.89
CA PRO A 40 -14.86 -0.99 -12.45
C PRO A 40 -16.23 -0.46 -12.05
N GLY A 41 -16.23 0.51 -11.14
CA GLY A 41 -17.47 1.04 -10.61
C GLY A 41 -17.28 2.33 -9.84
N SER A 42 -18.36 3.10 -9.72
CA SER A 42 -18.42 4.27 -8.85
C SER A 42 -19.63 4.15 -7.94
N LEU A 43 -19.45 4.41 -6.64
CA LEU A 43 -20.51 4.42 -5.65
C LEU A 43 -20.39 5.66 -4.78
N LYS A 44 -21.43 6.48 -4.76
CA LYS A 44 -21.58 7.57 -3.78
C LYS A 44 -22.52 7.14 -2.66
N ILE A 45 -22.05 7.29 -1.43
CA ILE A 45 -22.77 7.01 -0.20
C ILE A 45 -23.05 8.35 0.47
N GLU A 46 -24.31 8.75 0.49
CA GLU A 46 -24.72 9.96 1.21
C GLU A 46 -24.57 9.72 2.72
N THR A 47 -23.81 10.60 3.37
CA THR A 47 -23.62 10.62 4.83
C THR A 47 -23.92 12.02 5.35
N PRO A 48 -25.21 12.32 5.65
CA PRO A 48 -25.61 13.65 6.11
C PRO A 48 -24.84 14.10 7.35
N ASP A 49 -24.67 15.41 7.50
CA ASP A 49 -24.03 16.06 8.64
C ASP A 49 -22.52 15.79 8.80
N LYS A 50 -21.86 15.25 7.77
CA LYS A 50 -20.40 15.07 7.73
C LYS A 50 -19.71 16.24 7.05
N GLN A 51 -18.82 16.92 7.78
CA GLN A 51 -18.03 18.03 7.25
C GLN A 51 -16.95 17.61 6.25
N ASN A 52 -16.48 16.37 6.33
CA ASN A 52 -15.52 15.79 5.41
C ASN A 52 -16.13 14.58 4.72
N ALA A 53 -15.81 14.44 3.43
CA ALA A 53 -16.06 13.25 2.65
C ALA A 53 -14.77 12.42 2.53
N THR A 54 -14.94 11.11 2.37
CA THR A 54 -13.86 10.16 2.11
C THR A 54 -14.05 9.55 0.73
N LEU A 55 -13.01 9.62 -0.09
CA LEU A 55 -12.90 8.90 -1.35
C LEU A 55 -11.92 7.74 -1.14
N LEU A 56 -12.37 6.53 -1.44
CA LEU A 56 -11.54 5.34 -1.54
C LEU A 56 -11.56 4.87 -3.00
N ALA A 57 -10.40 4.70 -3.59
CA ALA A 57 -10.26 4.06 -4.90
C ALA A 57 -9.44 2.78 -4.73
N GLY A 58 -9.76 1.73 -5.47
CA GLY A 58 -8.95 0.53 -5.46
C GLY A 58 -9.19 -0.38 -6.66
N MET A 59 -8.20 -1.22 -6.94
CA MET A 59 -8.30 -2.25 -7.96
C MET A 59 -7.47 -3.46 -7.57
N GLN A 60 -7.94 -4.64 -7.97
CA GLN A 60 -7.16 -5.86 -7.83
C GLN A 60 -6.10 -5.94 -8.94
N MET A 61 -4.93 -6.44 -8.58
CA MET A 61 -3.78 -6.60 -9.44
C MET A 61 -3.32 -8.05 -9.36
N ARG A 62 -3.02 -8.65 -10.51
CA ARG A 62 -2.55 -10.04 -10.55
C ARG A 62 -1.05 -10.08 -10.28
N ILE A 63 -0.67 -9.98 -9.01
CA ILE A 63 0.72 -9.86 -8.56
C ILE A 63 0.91 -10.50 -7.19
N SER A 64 2.12 -11.00 -6.92
CA SER A 64 2.54 -11.54 -5.63
C SER A 64 3.89 -10.95 -5.24
N ASP A 65 4.33 -11.15 -3.99
CA ASP A 65 5.65 -10.68 -3.55
C ASP A 65 6.84 -11.48 -4.12
N GLU A 66 6.55 -12.52 -4.93
CA GLU A 66 7.53 -13.29 -5.70
C GLU A 66 7.57 -12.85 -7.18
N ASP A 67 6.69 -11.95 -7.60
CA ASP A 67 6.65 -11.41 -8.96
C ASP A 67 7.92 -10.56 -9.26
N PRO A 68 8.53 -10.69 -10.46
CA PRO A 68 9.67 -9.87 -10.85
C PRO A 68 9.42 -8.36 -10.80
N ASP A 69 8.18 -7.91 -11.04
CA ASP A 69 7.80 -6.50 -11.02
C ASP A 69 7.45 -6.00 -9.61
N TYR A 70 7.39 -6.87 -8.58
CA TYR A 70 7.04 -6.47 -7.20
C TYR A 70 7.89 -5.31 -6.65
N PRO A 71 9.24 -5.35 -6.73
CA PRO A 71 10.07 -4.23 -6.26
C PRO A 71 9.78 -2.91 -7.01
N ALA A 72 9.48 -3.01 -8.30
CA ALA A 72 9.19 -1.86 -9.14
C ALA A 72 7.83 -1.24 -8.78
N MET A 73 6.82 -2.06 -8.50
CA MET A 73 5.50 -1.62 -8.04
C MET A 73 5.52 -1.01 -6.64
N GLU A 74 6.32 -1.56 -5.72
CA GLU A 74 6.52 -0.96 -4.39
C GLU A 74 7.10 0.46 -4.50
N LEU A 75 8.17 0.60 -5.28
CA LEU A 75 8.83 1.90 -5.49
C LEU A 75 7.92 2.88 -6.24
N ALA A 76 7.15 2.41 -7.22
CA ALA A 76 6.15 3.23 -7.92
C ALA A 76 5.08 3.74 -6.96
N ASN A 77 4.54 2.90 -6.08
CA ASN A 77 3.58 3.32 -5.09
C ASN A 77 4.18 4.37 -4.12
N TYR A 78 5.42 4.18 -3.70
CA TYR A 78 6.14 5.16 -2.86
C TYR A 78 6.21 6.56 -3.50
N MET A 79 6.45 6.63 -4.82
CA MET A 79 6.46 7.89 -5.58
C MET A 79 5.05 8.44 -5.88
N LEU A 80 4.05 7.56 -6.01
CA LEU A 80 2.67 7.97 -6.33
C LEU A 80 1.95 8.59 -5.15
N GLY A 81 1.91 7.88 -4.01
CA GLY A 81 1.12 8.29 -2.85
C GLY A 81 1.54 7.63 -1.53
N GLY A 82 2.56 6.77 -1.54
CA GLY A 82 3.03 6.02 -0.37
C GLY A 82 3.94 6.81 0.56
N SER A 83 4.42 8.00 0.14
CA SER A 83 5.32 8.84 0.92
C SER A 83 4.82 10.29 1.01
N PHE A 84 5.33 11.07 1.96
CA PHE A 84 4.97 12.50 2.09
C PHE A 84 5.44 13.35 0.91
N GLY A 85 6.52 12.95 0.23
CA GLY A 85 7.04 13.64 -0.96
C GLY A 85 6.46 13.13 -2.29
N SER A 86 5.40 12.32 -2.23
CA SER A 86 4.81 11.69 -3.40
C SER A 86 3.99 12.64 -4.27
N ARG A 87 3.77 12.27 -5.54
CA ARG A 87 3.04 13.06 -6.53
C ARG A 87 1.64 13.45 -6.08
N LEU A 88 0.88 12.49 -5.52
CA LEU A 88 -0.49 12.73 -5.05
C LEU A 88 -0.51 13.71 -3.86
N VAL A 89 0.44 13.59 -2.92
CA VAL A 89 0.56 14.53 -1.80
C VAL A 89 0.90 15.93 -2.33
N HIS A 90 1.94 16.05 -3.14
CA HIS A 90 2.35 17.35 -3.71
C HIS A 90 1.20 18.01 -4.51
N ARG A 91 0.49 17.26 -5.36
CA ARG A 91 -0.61 17.81 -6.15
C ARG A 91 -1.83 18.18 -5.30
N ILE A 92 -2.36 17.25 -4.53
CA ILE A 92 -3.69 17.40 -3.91
C ILE A 92 -3.59 18.21 -2.62
N ARG A 93 -2.51 18.04 -1.84
CA ARG A 93 -2.29 18.77 -0.58
C ARG A 93 -1.61 20.10 -0.80
N GLU A 94 -0.46 20.11 -1.48
CA GLU A 94 0.41 21.30 -1.50
C GLU A 94 0.00 22.30 -2.60
N ARG A 95 -0.27 21.81 -3.82
CA ARG A 95 -0.63 22.67 -4.96
C ARG A 95 -2.10 23.08 -4.95
N GLU A 96 -3.02 22.12 -4.72
CA GLU A 96 -4.46 22.35 -4.87
C GLU A 96 -5.19 22.59 -3.56
N GLY A 97 -4.57 22.29 -2.40
CA GLY A 97 -5.14 22.54 -1.08
C GLY A 97 -6.46 21.81 -0.79
N LEU A 98 -6.71 20.67 -1.44
CA LEU A 98 -8.00 19.97 -1.38
C LEU A 98 -8.13 19.03 -0.18
N SER A 99 -7.01 18.45 0.26
CA SER A 99 -6.96 17.40 1.27
C SER A 99 -5.66 17.43 2.07
N TYR A 100 -5.76 17.16 3.37
CA TYR A 100 -4.60 16.84 4.22
C TYR A 100 -4.34 15.34 4.34
N GLY A 101 -5.32 14.50 3.97
CA GLY A 101 -5.25 13.05 4.08
C GLY A 101 -5.34 12.41 2.70
N VAL A 102 -4.26 12.49 1.93
CA VAL A 102 -4.10 11.80 0.65
C VAL A 102 -2.98 10.78 0.76
N ARG A 103 -3.24 9.54 0.34
CA ARG A 103 -2.24 8.46 0.26
C ARG A 103 -2.63 7.43 -0.78
N SER A 104 -1.66 6.64 -1.21
CA SER A 104 -1.88 5.38 -1.91
C SER A 104 -1.21 4.21 -1.18
N GLY A 105 -1.72 3.01 -1.45
CA GLY A 105 -1.18 1.76 -0.97
C GLY A 105 -1.03 0.79 -2.12
N PHE A 106 -0.03 -0.07 -2.01
CA PHE A 106 0.14 -1.24 -2.84
C PHE A 106 0.38 -2.43 -1.93
N GLN A 107 -0.29 -3.54 -2.20
CA GLN A 107 -0.10 -4.77 -1.44
C GLN A 107 0.06 -5.94 -2.40
N ALA A 108 1.11 -6.75 -2.17
CA ALA A 108 1.31 -8.00 -2.86
C ALA A 108 1.33 -9.15 -1.84
N PRO A 109 0.51 -10.20 -2.00
CA PRO A 109 0.49 -11.31 -1.07
C PRO A 109 1.68 -12.25 -1.25
N THR A 110 2.07 -12.91 -0.16
CA THR A 110 3.11 -13.96 -0.15
C THR A 110 2.64 -15.30 -0.73
N LYS A 111 1.33 -15.52 -0.78
CA LYS A 111 0.72 -16.72 -1.37
C LYS A 111 -0.44 -16.28 -2.24
N MET A 112 -0.62 -16.98 -3.36
CA MET A 112 -1.52 -16.57 -4.45
C MET A 112 -1.06 -15.26 -5.11
N ASP A 113 -1.94 -14.65 -5.90
CA ASP A 113 -1.62 -13.53 -6.78
C ASP A 113 -2.66 -12.39 -6.71
N SER A 114 -3.46 -12.32 -5.62
CA SER A 114 -4.46 -11.26 -5.43
C SER A 114 -3.86 -10.01 -4.74
N GLY A 115 -2.95 -9.33 -5.42
CA GLY A 115 -2.49 -8.01 -4.98
C GLY A 115 -3.52 -6.92 -5.24
N ASP A 116 -3.25 -5.72 -4.74
CA ASP A 116 -4.10 -4.56 -4.96
C ASP A 116 -3.33 -3.24 -4.92
N PHE A 117 -3.92 -2.25 -5.60
CA PHE A 117 -3.61 -0.84 -5.43
C PHE A 117 -4.81 -0.15 -4.79
N THR A 118 -4.54 0.73 -3.84
CA THR A 118 -5.56 1.56 -3.20
C THR A 118 -5.14 3.03 -3.16
N ALA A 119 -6.09 3.93 -3.17
CA ALA A 119 -5.90 5.34 -2.86
C ALA A 119 -7.00 5.81 -1.89
N SER A 120 -6.64 6.71 -0.98
CA SER A 120 -7.55 7.28 0.01
C SER A 120 -7.36 8.79 0.03
N ILE A 121 -8.46 9.54 -0.08
CA ILE A 121 -8.47 11.00 -0.03
C ILE A 121 -9.58 11.46 0.93
N ILE A 122 -9.25 12.33 1.87
CA ILE A 122 -10.22 12.99 2.75
C ILE A 122 -10.30 14.47 2.39
N ALA A 123 -11.46 14.93 1.91
CA ALA A 123 -11.66 16.31 1.46
C ALA A 123 -13.02 16.85 1.89
N ALA A 124 -13.23 18.16 1.82
CA ALA A 124 -14.57 18.72 1.95
C ALA A 124 -15.48 18.17 0.82
N PRO A 125 -16.77 17.86 1.07
CA PRO A 125 -17.63 17.20 0.08
C PRO A 125 -17.65 17.88 -1.30
N GLN A 126 -17.65 19.21 -1.36
CA GLN A 126 -17.62 19.98 -2.61
C GLN A 126 -16.30 19.83 -3.42
N ASN A 127 -15.21 19.41 -2.76
CA ASN A 127 -13.90 19.22 -3.38
C ASN A 127 -13.67 17.80 -3.89
N VAL A 128 -14.53 16.84 -3.52
CA VAL A 128 -14.37 15.42 -3.89
C VAL A 128 -14.29 15.21 -5.39
N PRO A 129 -15.16 15.79 -6.25
CA PRO A 129 -15.06 15.60 -7.69
C PRO A 129 -13.71 16.07 -8.27
N LYS A 130 -13.16 17.17 -7.73
CA LYS A 130 -11.85 17.69 -8.14
C LYS A 130 -10.72 16.79 -7.64
N ALA A 131 -10.83 16.25 -6.43
CA ALA A 131 -9.84 15.34 -5.88
C ALA A 131 -9.82 14.00 -6.64
N GLU A 132 -10.98 13.47 -7.03
CA GLU A 132 -11.10 12.29 -7.90
C GLU A 132 -10.43 12.53 -9.25
N ALA A 133 -10.71 13.67 -9.89
CA ALA A 133 -10.07 14.04 -11.15
C ALA A 133 -8.54 14.13 -11.01
N SER A 134 -8.05 14.77 -9.95
CA SER A 134 -6.61 14.86 -9.68
C SER A 134 -5.94 13.51 -9.43
N LEU A 135 -6.63 12.57 -8.77
CA LEU A 135 -6.15 11.19 -8.64
C LEU A 135 -6.02 10.52 -10.00
N LYS A 136 -7.09 10.55 -10.82
CA LYS A 136 -7.10 9.92 -12.14
C LYS A 136 -6.02 10.49 -13.07
N ASP A 137 -5.85 11.81 -13.06
CA ASP A 137 -4.83 12.48 -13.86
C ASP A 137 -3.41 12.10 -13.44
N GLU A 138 -3.11 11.96 -12.15
CA GLU A 138 -1.77 11.54 -11.70
C GLU A 138 -1.49 10.09 -12.08
N LEU A 139 -2.47 9.20 -11.97
CA LEU A 139 -2.32 7.82 -12.42
C LEU A 139 -2.12 7.75 -13.94
N ALA A 140 -2.85 8.56 -14.72
CA ALA A 140 -2.65 8.67 -16.16
C ALA A 140 -1.28 9.27 -16.52
N SER A 141 -0.80 10.26 -15.76
CA SER A 141 0.54 10.84 -15.91
C SER A 141 1.63 9.81 -15.65
N ALA A 142 1.49 9.01 -14.58
CA ALA A 142 2.42 7.93 -14.27
C ALA A 142 2.49 6.87 -15.37
N LEU A 143 1.39 6.62 -16.10
CA LEU A 143 1.39 5.70 -17.25
C LEU A 143 1.96 6.32 -18.52
N ASN A 144 1.59 7.56 -18.83
CA ASN A 144 1.89 8.19 -20.11
C ASN A 144 3.26 8.86 -20.12
N VAL A 145 3.58 9.61 -19.07
CA VAL A 145 4.84 10.34 -18.90
C VAL A 145 5.87 9.50 -18.16
N GLY A 146 5.43 8.75 -17.15
CA GLY A 146 6.33 7.95 -16.30
C GLY A 146 7.04 8.77 -15.22
N PHE A 147 7.94 8.09 -14.50
CA PHE A 147 8.86 8.63 -13.51
C PHE A 147 10.22 8.91 -14.14
N SER A 148 10.85 10.02 -13.76
CA SER A 148 12.18 10.38 -14.26
C SER A 148 13.28 9.58 -13.55
N ALA A 149 14.49 9.58 -14.11
CA ALA A 149 15.64 8.91 -13.48
C ALA A 149 15.99 9.54 -12.12
N GLU A 150 15.87 10.86 -12.01
CA GLU A 150 16.13 11.62 -10.79
C GLU A 150 15.09 11.32 -9.72
N GLU A 151 13.82 11.27 -10.08
CA GLU A 151 12.71 10.93 -9.18
C GLU A 151 12.88 9.51 -8.63
N VAL A 152 13.18 8.55 -9.51
CA VAL A 152 13.43 7.16 -9.13
C VAL A 152 14.66 7.03 -8.23
N ALA A 153 15.76 7.73 -8.55
CA ALA A 153 16.96 7.71 -7.71
C ALA A 153 16.69 8.28 -6.30
N ALA A 154 15.96 9.39 -6.21
CA ALA A 154 15.57 9.99 -4.93
C ALA A 154 14.67 9.06 -4.12
N ALA A 155 13.67 8.45 -4.77
CA ALA A 155 12.73 7.53 -4.13
C ALA A 155 13.43 6.27 -3.60
N LYS A 156 14.36 5.67 -4.37
CA LYS A 156 15.14 4.50 -3.93
C LYS A 156 15.90 4.81 -2.65
N LYS A 157 16.61 5.94 -2.63
CA LYS A 157 17.39 6.35 -1.46
C LYS A 157 16.48 6.54 -0.24
N ALA A 158 15.39 7.30 -0.40
CA ALA A 158 14.50 7.61 0.70
C ALA A 158 13.81 6.36 1.27
N LEU A 159 13.30 5.47 0.41
CA LEU A 159 12.64 4.23 0.82
C LEU A 159 13.59 3.30 1.58
N LEU A 160 14.82 3.12 1.10
CA LEU A 160 15.81 2.26 1.76
C LEU A 160 16.29 2.84 3.10
N GLU A 161 16.45 4.16 3.19
CA GLU A 161 16.75 4.84 4.45
C GLU A 161 15.60 4.73 5.46
N GLU A 162 14.35 4.88 5.01
CA GLU A 162 13.16 4.71 5.84
C GLU A 162 13.03 3.28 6.37
N GLU A 163 13.26 2.27 5.53
CA GLU A 163 13.28 0.86 5.94
C GLU A 163 14.34 0.60 7.02
N LEU A 164 15.55 1.14 6.86
CA LEU A 164 16.63 1.02 7.84
C LEU A 164 16.23 1.65 9.19
N VAL A 165 15.69 2.87 9.17
CA VAL A 165 15.23 3.57 10.38
C VAL A 165 14.07 2.82 11.03
N SER A 166 13.11 2.32 10.25
CA SER A 166 11.92 1.63 10.75
C SER A 166 12.29 0.38 11.56
N ARG A 167 13.35 -0.33 11.18
CA ARG A 167 13.84 -1.56 11.83
C ARG A 167 14.60 -1.31 13.14
N SER A 168 14.89 -0.05 13.47
CA SER A 168 15.36 0.32 14.82
C SER A 168 14.25 0.26 15.87
N GLN A 169 12.98 0.16 15.45
CA GLN A 169 11.83 0.12 16.35
C GLN A 169 11.45 -1.33 16.65
N ASP A 170 11.45 -1.70 17.94
CA ASP A 170 11.16 -3.07 18.41
C ASP A 170 9.83 -3.62 17.86
N GLN A 171 8.78 -2.80 17.82
CA GLN A 171 7.47 -3.21 17.32
C GLN A 171 7.50 -3.54 15.82
N THR A 172 8.18 -2.73 15.02
CA THR A 172 8.35 -2.95 13.58
C THR A 172 9.14 -4.22 13.33
N LEU A 173 10.25 -4.41 14.07
CA LEU A 173 11.07 -5.60 13.96
C LEU A 173 10.32 -6.86 14.37
N ALA A 174 9.55 -6.83 15.47
CA ALA A 174 8.74 -7.95 15.92
C ALA A 174 7.66 -8.34 14.89
N ARG A 175 7.00 -7.35 14.27
CA ARG A 175 6.01 -7.56 13.20
C ARG A 175 6.67 -8.18 11.96
N LEU A 176 7.80 -7.63 11.53
CA LEU A 176 8.55 -8.12 10.38
C LEU A 176 8.97 -9.57 10.58
N LEU A 177 9.68 -9.87 11.67
CA LEU A 177 10.15 -11.22 11.98
C LEU A 177 8.98 -12.22 12.13
N SER A 178 7.86 -11.81 12.73
CA SER A 178 6.65 -12.65 12.79
C SER A 178 6.09 -12.97 11.39
N ALA A 179 6.06 -11.99 10.49
CA ALA A 179 5.58 -12.15 9.14
C ALA A 179 6.51 -13.05 8.30
N ARG A 180 7.82 -12.94 8.48
CA ARG A 180 8.81 -13.79 7.81
C ARG A 180 8.74 -15.23 8.29
N GLU A 181 8.69 -15.45 9.61
CA GLU A 181 8.57 -16.78 10.21
C GLU A 181 7.31 -17.52 9.73
N ARG A 182 6.18 -16.81 9.63
CA ARG A 182 4.90 -17.36 9.11
C ARG A 182 5.03 -18.03 7.73
N PHE A 183 6.01 -17.62 6.93
CA PHE A 183 6.25 -18.12 5.59
C PHE A 183 7.62 -18.78 5.42
N ALA A 184 8.27 -19.16 6.52
CA ALA A 184 9.61 -19.77 6.53
C ALA A 184 10.65 -18.92 5.79
N ARG A 185 10.54 -17.60 5.88
CA ARG A 185 11.50 -16.63 5.33
C ARG A 185 12.42 -16.12 6.44
N THR A 186 13.63 -15.74 6.06
CA THR A 186 14.59 -15.05 6.94
C THR A 186 14.82 -13.62 6.42
N MET A 187 15.58 -12.81 7.15
CA MET A 187 15.97 -11.45 6.72
C MET A 187 16.72 -11.42 5.38
N LYS A 188 17.23 -12.55 4.88
CA LYS A 188 17.79 -12.65 3.52
C LYS A 188 16.77 -12.34 2.42
N PHE A 189 15.48 -12.56 2.68
CA PHE A 189 14.41 -12.17 1.76
C PHE A 189 14.36 -10.65 1.62
N ASP A 190 14.40 -9.93 2.76
CA ASP A 190 14.37 -8.47 2.81
C ASP A 190 15.64 -7.87 2.19
N GLU A 191 16.82 -8.42 2.50
CA GLU A 191 18.08 -8.02 1.87
C GLU A 191 18.05 -8.16 0.33
N ALA A 192 17.53 -9.28 -0.17
CA ALA A 192 17.40 -9.52 -1.61
C ALA A 192 16.37 -8.57 -2.24
N PHE A 193 15.29 -8.25 -1.54
CA PHE A 193 14.28 -7.30 -2.00
C PHE A 193 14.85 -5.88 -2.09
N GLU A 194 15.54 -5.41 -1.05
CA GLU A 194 16.20 -4.10 -1.01
C GLU A 194 17.27 -3.98 -2.11
N SER A 195 18.04 -5.05 -2.34
CA SER A 195 19.02 -5.11 -3.43
C SER A 195 18.36 -4.97 -4.80
N LYS A 196 17.19 -5.58 -5.00
CA LYS A 196 16.40 -5.41 -6.23
C LYS A 196 15.92 -3.98 -6.38
N ILE A 197 15.39 -3.35 -5.32
CA ILE A 197 14.99 -1.93 -5.34
C ILE A 197 16.17 -1.05 -5.72
N ALA A 198 17.33 -1.22 -5.09
CA ALA A 198 18.52 -0.41 -5.34
C ALA A 198 18.96 -0.46 -6.82
N ALA A 199 18.82 -1.63 -7.45
CA ALA A 199 19.17 -1.89 -8.84
C ALA A 199 18.16 -1.37 -9.88
N LEU A 200 16.95 -0.94 -9.47
CA LEU A 200 15.92 -0.51 -10.41
C LEU A 200 16.33 0.71 -11.22
N THR A 201 16.00 0.69 -12.51
CA THR A 201 16.05 1.84 -13.43
C THR A 201 14.66 2.45 -13.61
N ALA A 202 14.60 3.70 -14.07
CA ALA A 202 13.32 4.35 -14.37
C ALA A 202 12.50 3.59 -15.43
N ASP A 203 13.16 3.05 -16.46
CA ASP A 203 12.49 2.25 -17.49
C ASP A 203 11.83 0.99 -16.92
N GLN A 204 12.50 0.31 -15.97
CA GLN A 204 11.94 -0.87 -15.31
C GLN A 204 10.71 -0.52 -14.46
N VAL A 205 10.77 0.59 -13.72
CA VAL A 205 9.64 1.09 -12.92
C VAL A 205 8.47 1.46 -13.82
N ASN A 206 8.72 2.26 -14.85
CA ASN A 206 7.70 2.70 -15.81
C ASN A 206 7.07 1.51 -16.56
N ALA A 207 7.87 0.50 -16.91
CA ALA A 207 7.37 -0.69 -17.58
C ALA A 207 6.49 -1.54 -16.65
N ALA A 208 6.88 -1.72 -15.38
CA ALA A 208 6.06 -2.43 -14.39
C ALA A 208 4.71 -1.73 -14.18
N VAL A 209 4.73 -0.41 -14.01
CA VAL A 209 3.50 0.39 -13.85
C VAL A 209 2.58 0.24 -15.05
N LYS A 210 3.11 0.27 -16.28
CA LYS A 210 2.32 0.04 -17.50
C LYS A 210 1.71 -1.35 -17.61
N ARG A 211 2.33 -2.38 -17.02
CA ARG A 211 1.81 -3.75 -17.06
C ARG A 211 0.72 -4.00 -16.05
N HIS A 212 0.84 -3.40 -14.86
CA HIS A 212 0.01 -3.75 -13.72
C HIS A 212 -1.03 -2.67 -13.38
N LEU A 213 -0.74 -1.40 -13.62
CA LEU A 213 -1.64 -0.31 -13.25
C LEU A 213 -2.65 0.00 -14.37
N ASP A 214 -3.95 -0.19 -14.09
CA ASP A 214 -5.04 0.17 -15.02
C ASP A 214 -6.07 1.09 -14.32
N PRO A 215 -5.97 2.42 -14.49
CA PRO A 215 -6.91 3.37 -13.90
C PRO A 215 -8.37 3.16 -14.36
N ALA A 216 -8.60 2.53 -15.51
CA ALA A 216 -9.95 2.21 -15.97
C ALA A 216 -10.59 1.05 -15.17
N GLY A 217 -9.78 0.25 -14.47
CA GLY A 217 -10.21 -0.84 -13.59
C GLY A 217 -10.51 -0.41 -12.16
N LEU A 218 -10.44 0.89 -11.83
CA LEU A 218 -10.68 1.38 -10.48
C LEU A 218 -12.15 1.24 -10.08
N VAL A 219 -12.37 0.74 -8.87
CA VAL A 219 -13.60 0.92 -8.12
C VAL A 219 -13.41 2.13 -7.20
N ILE A 220 -14.27 3.13 -7.33
CA ILE A 220 -14.23 4.37 -6.55
C ILE A 220 -15.48 4.43 -5.67
N VAL A 221 -15.28 4.59 -4.36
CA VAL A 221 -16.34 4.74 -3.38
C VAL A 221 -16.15 6.05 -2.65
N GLU A 222 -17.16 6.89 -2.67
CA GLU A 222 -17.18 8.19 -2.03
C GLU A 222 -18.25 8.22 -0.95
N ALA A 223 -17.92 8.70 0.24
CA ALA A 223 -18.87 8.84 1.34
C ALA A 223 -18.79 10.26 1.92
N GLY A 224 -19.88 11.03 1.87
CA GLY A 224 -19.91 12.44 2.27
C GLY A 224 -21.31 13.04 2.27
N ASP A 225 -21.44 14.29 2.74
CA ASP A 225 -22.69 15.07 2.66
C ASP A 225 -22.75 15.81 1.30
N PHE A 226 -23.11 15.07 0.24
CA PHE A 226 -23.03 15.56 -1.13
C PHE A 226 -24.26 16.36 -1.54
N LYS A 227 -25.43 16.10 -0.94
CA LYS A 227 -26.64 16.90 -1.17
C LYS A 227 -26.43 18.33 -0.71
N LYS A 228 -25.89 18.53 0.49
CA LYS A 228 -25.62 19.86 1.03
C LYS A 228 -24.56 20.60 0.21
N ALA A 229 -23.59 19.87 -0.32
CA ALA A 229 -22.53 20.42 -1.16
C ALA A 229 -22.93 20.64 -2.63
N GLY A 230 -24.11 20.20 -3.06
CA GLY A 230 -24.58 20.36 -4.44
C GLY A 230 -23.83 19.51 -5.48
N VAL A 231 -23.19 18.41 -5.06
CA VAL A 231 -22.36 17.53 -5.91
C VAL A 231 -22.86 16.08 -5.95
N LEU A 232 -24.06 15.83 -5.44
CA LEU A 232 -24.72 14.54 -5.58
C LEU A 232 -25.23 14.40 -7.03
N GLN A 233 -24.40 13.77 -7.87
CA GLN A 233 -24.76 13.22 -9.18
C GLN A 233 -24.68 11.71 -9.09
#